data_AF-A0A0F9JJC2-F1
#
_entry.id   AF-A0A0F9JJC2-F1
#
_cell.length_a   1.000
_cell.length_b   1.000
_cell.length_c   1.000
_cell.angle_alpha   90.00
_cell.angle_beta   90.00
_cell.angle_gamma   90.00
#
_symmetry.space_group_name_H-M   'P 1'
#
loop_
_entity.id
_entity.type
_entity.pdbx_description
1 polymer ?
#
loop_
_entity_poly.entity_id
_entity_poly.type
_entity_poly.pdbx_seq_one_letter_code
_entity_poly.pdbx_strand_id
1 'polypeptide(L)'
;MSESSDVLDFLTNAGLKPGINWRRELEELINDIAMRDGLSCKQVAQCKEVQEVLKNPKLTSPRKLELVKDVLQKKRYPMYSKAKAAFDKELRELKLSPKLKVKHTPYFEDTRLSVGISDDDKGSEEVRTSLKKLEGAELVRNAFNPALAVEFDGRRRDFAFRQGKRDFFAQTYQVGTSSTKKGRVTKTKGKITSVARTSVASSGFYPRKIIVEKSVAEAPLTKEILAKHQNAHVEFADDIRTSKGDFRPDELIVAEQKSNFIKRCPGTPKYRCCDYYVLNIGIGCDINCTYCYLHHYMNTPNIAYVNIDKLIEEVKIFCASKPDKTIRLGSGEFVDSIGFEKIAPYNELLIPALSQIPNLLFEVKTKSAKIDDLLSLEHNSRVAVSFSLNSREVIEKEESEADLLDERLKAAKRCQDAGYKIGFHFDPLIYYKDWEQGYKEVIDMLFEYVEPKNIAWISLGALRFNKALKPIIQKKFPKSRIIYEEMVPGLDGKLRYFVAIRKKMFSTLNENIRSYSKDIPVYLCMEGKELAEEVGAIPALALINLKVFSFSDD
;
A
#
# COMPACT_ATOMS: atom_id res chain seq x y z
N MET A 1 15.59 -20.63 -13.67
CA MET A 1 16.01 -20.64 -15.09
C MET A 1 15.53 -21.88 -15.85
N SER A 2 15.09 -22.97 -15.19
CA SER A 2 14.59 -24.18 -15.86
C SER A 2 13.14 -24.10 -16.36
N GLU A 3 12.24 -23.31 -15.76
CA GLU A 3 10.84 -23.27 -16.21
C GLU A 3 10.58 -22.37 -17.44
N SER A 4 11.45 -21.40 -17.72
CA SER A 4 11.32 -20.51 -18.89
C SER A 4 11.62 -21.23 -20.21
N SER A 5 12.52 -22.23 -20.22
CA SER A 5 12.76 -23.07 -21.40
C SER A 5 11.54 -23.91 -21.77
N ASP A 6 10.84 -24.46 -20.77
CA ASP A 6 9.68 -25.34 -21.00
C ASP A 6 8.49 -24.61 -21.65
N VAL A 7 8.31 -23.33 -21.34
CA VAL A 7 7.26 -22.49 -21.96
C VAL A 7 7.57 -22.20 -23.42
N LEU A 8 8.84 -21.91 -23.73
CA LEU A 8 9.31 -21.64 -25.07
C LEU A 8 9.28 -22.89 -25.96
N ASP A 9 9.68 -24.03 -25.39
CA ASP A 9 9.61 -25.32 -26.07
C ASP A 9 8.16 -25.67 -26.38
N PHE A 10 7.23 -25.41 -25.47
CA PHE A 10 5.81 -25.62 -25.72
C PHE A 10 5.27 -24.80 -26.90
N LEU A 11 5.55 -23.49 -26.94
CA LEU A 11 5.09 -22.62 -28.03
C LEU A 11 5.74 -23.00 -29.37
N THR A 12 7.03 -23.37 -29.33
CA THR A 12 7.78 -23.80 -30.51
C THR A 12 7.26 -25.13 -31.06
N ASN A 13 7.00 -26.11 -30.17
CA ASN A 13 6.40 -27.40 -30.50
C ASN A 13 4.98 -27.27 -31.05
N ALA A 14 4.26 -26.20 -30.71
CA ALA A 14 2.95 -25.87 -31.28
C ALA A 14 3.03 -25.19 -32.67
N GLY A 15 4.23 -25.10 -33.27
CA GLY A 15 4.45 -24.51 -34.59
C GLY A 15 4.48 -22.97 -34.60
N LEU A 16 4.66 -22.34 -33.43
CA LEU A 16 4.81 -20.88 -33.32
C LEU A 16 6.28 -20.51 -33.18
N LYS A 17 6.74 -19.52 -33.95
CA LYS A 17 8.09 -18.96 -33.85
C LYS A 17 8.04 -17.47 -33.49
N PRO A 18 7.64 -17.12 -32.24
CA PRO A 18 7.54 -15.73 -31.81
C PRO A 18 8.91 -15.03 -31.79
N GLY A 19 8.93 -13.75 -32.18
CA GLY A 19 10.11 -12.89 -32.02
C GLY A 19 10.45 -12.64 -30.54
N ILE A 20 11.64 -12.10 -30.25
CA ILE A 20 12.16 -11.90 -28.88
C ILE A 20 11.19 -11.11 -27.99
N ASN A 21 10.61 -10.02 -28.50
CA ASN A 21 9.68 -9.20 -27.72
C ASN A 21 8.39 -9.94 -27.34
N TRP A 22 7.84 -10.73 -28.27
CA TRP A 22 6.68 -11.58 -28.03
C TRP A 22 6.97 -12.66 -26.99
N ARG A 23 8.16 -13.28 -27.06
CA ARG A 23 8.60 -14.27 -26.07
C ARG A 23 8.62 -13.69 -24.67
N ARG A 24 9.30 -12.55 -24.48
CA ARG A 24 9.40 -11.87 -23.18
C ARG A 24 8.03 -11.52 -22.61
N GLU A 25 7.12 -11.02 -23.45
CA GLU A 25 5.77 -10.65 -23.00
C GLU A 25 4.93 -11.88 -22.60
N LEU A 26 4.98 -12.96 -23.39
CA LEU A 26 4.25 -14.20 -23.08
C LEU A 26 4.82 -14.86 -21.82
N GLU A 27 6.13 -14.90 -21.65
CA GLU A 27 6.78 -15.42 -20.45
C GLU A 27 6.40 -14.63 -19.20
N GLU A 28 6.38 -13.29 -19.28
CA GLU A 28 5.94 -12.46 -18.15
C GLU A 28 4.47 -12.74 -17.80
N LEU A 29 3.57 -12.82 -18.79
CA LEU A 29 2.17 -13.14 -18.55
C LEU A 29 1.99 -14.51 -17.89
N ILE A 30 2.67 -15.53 -18.45
CA ILE A 30 2.57 -16.91 -17.96
C ILE A 30 3.11 -17.02 -16.53
N ASN A 31 4.28 -16.44 -16.28
CA ASN A 31 4.89 -16.45 -14.95
C ASN A 31 4.02 -15.70 -13.93
N ASP A 32 3.50 -14.52 -14.28
CA ASP A 32 2.64 -13.78 -13.37
C ASP A 32 1.36 -14.53 -13.01
N ILE A 33 0.69 -15.13 -14.00
CA ILE A 33 -0.51 -15.95 -13.77
C ILE A 33 -0.16 -17.17 -12.92
N ALA A 34 0.94 -17.86 -13.23
CA ALA A 34 1.40 -19.03 -12.50
C ALA A 34 1.62 -18.69 -11.02
N MET A 35 2.33 -17.59 -10.75
CA MET A 35 2.65 -17.15 -9.40
C MET A 35 1.41 -16.69 -8.63
N ARG A 36 0.50 -15.93 -9.28
CA ARG A 36 -0.76 -15.49 -8.66
C ARG A 36 -1.67 -16.67 -8.30
N ASP A 37 -1.83 -17.61 -9.23
CA ASP A 37 -2.82 -18.69 -9.12
C ASP A 37 -2.26 -19.96 -8.44
N GLY A 38 -0.97 -19.96 -8.04
CA GLY A 38 -0.31 -21.13 -7.45
C GLY A 38 -0.17 -22.30 -8.42
N LEU A 39 0.00 -22.01 -9.72
CA LEU A 39 0.17 -22.97 -10.80
C LEU A 39 1.62 -23.00 -11.28
N SER A 40 2.00 -24.05 -12.00
CA SER A 40 3.24 -24.05 -12.79
C SER A 40 3.08 -23.29 -14.10
N CYS A 41 4.16 -22.73 -14.63
CA CYS A 41 4.17 -22.07 -15.94
C CYS A 41 3.63 -22.98 -17.06
N LYS A 42 3.93 -24.29 -16.99
CA LYS A 42 3.43 -25.31 -17.91
C LYS A 42 1.90 -25.44 -17.86
N GLN A 43 1.29 -25.45 -16.68
CA GLN A 43 -0.17 -25.52 -16.54
C GLN A 43 -0.87 -24.31 -17.15
N VAL A 44 -0.29 -23.12 -16.98
CA VAL A 44 -0.83 -21.89 -17.59
C VAL A 44 -0.69 -21.92 -19.11
N ALA A 45 0.50 -22.27 -19.62
CA ALA A 45 0.75 -22.37 -21.05
C ALA A 45 -0.12 -23.44 -21.74
N GLN A 46 -0.46 -24.51 -21.03
CA GLN A 46 -1.25 -25.64 -21.56
C GLN A 46 -2.73 -25.59 -21.19
N CYS A 47 -3.22 -24.46 -20.67
CA CYS A 47 -4.64 -24.33 -20.33
C CYS A 47 -5.55 -24.55 -21.56
N LYS A 48 -6.80 -24.97 -21.29
CA LYS A 48 -7.77 -25.38 -22.31
C LYS A 48 -7.95 -24.33 -23.40
N GLU A 49 -8.09 -23.07 -23.02
CA GLU A 49 -8.36 -21.97 -23.94
C GLU A 49 -7.16 -21.69 -24.86
N VAL A 50 -5.93 -21.85 -24.35
CA VAL A 50 -4.71 -21.76 -25.20
C VAL A 50 -4.65 -22.95 -26.15
N GLN A 51 -4.95 -24.16 -25.69
CA GLN A 51 -4.97 -25.37 -26.53
C GLN A 51 -5.99 -25.26 -27.68
N GLU A 52 -7.17 -24.70 -27.41
CA GLU A 52 -8.20 -24.49 -28.43
C GLU A 52 -7.73 -23.54 -29.55
N VAL A 53 -7.03 -22.45 -29.20
CA VAL A 53 -6.44 -21.53 -30.19
C VAL A 53 -5.36 -22.24 -31.01
N LEU A 54 -4.45 -22.95 -30.34
CA LEU A 54 -3.30 -23.60 -31.00
C LEU A 54 -3.72 -24.72 -31.95
N LYS A 55 -4.74 -25.50 -31.57
CA LYS A 55 -5.24 -26.63 -32.37
C LYS A 55 -6.15 -26.20 -33.53
N ASN A 56 -6.58 -24.95 -33.60
CA ASN A 56 -7.46 -24.49 -34.67
C ASN A 56 -6.71 -24.43 -36.02
N PRO A 57 -7.08 -25.27 -37.01
CA PRO A 57 -6.39 -25.33 -38.29
C PRO A 57 -6.69 -24.13 -39.20
N LYS A 58 -7.75 -23.35 -38.91
CA LYS A 58 -8.16 -22.18 -39.70
C LYS A 58 -7.33 -20.93 -39.40
N LEU A 59 -6.49 -20.96 -38.37
CA LEU A 59 -5.73 -19.79 -37.92
C LEU A 59 -4.28 -19.86 -38.41
N THR A 60 -3.77 -18.74 -38.93
CA THR A 60 -2.35 -18.56 -39.24
C THR A 60 -1.52 -18.45 -37.96
N SER A 61 -0.22 -18.75 -38.01
CA SER A 61 0.65 -18.63 -36.83
C SER A 61 0.66 -17.23 -36.19
N PRO A 62 0.70 -16.11 -36.96
CA PRO A 62 0.56 -14.77 -36.37
C PRO A 62 -0.77 -14.59 -35.64
N ARG A 63 -1.88 -15.06 -36.24
CA ARG A 63 -3.21 -14.94 -35.63
C ARG A 63 -3.36 -15.79 -34.37
N LYS A 64 -2.73 -16.98 -34.34
CA LYS A 64 -2.66 -17.81 -33.13
C LYS A 64 -1.91 -17.11 -32.01
N LEU A 65 -0.76 -16.48 -32.30
CA LEU A 65 0.01 -15.73 -31.30
C LEU A 65 -0.80 -14.59 -30.67
N GLU A 66 -1.51 -13.81 -31.47
CA GLU A 66 -2.41 -12.75 -30.99
C GLU A 66 -3.49 -13.30 -30.06
N LEU A 67 -4.19 -14.36 -30.49
CA LEU A 67 -5.28 -14.94 -29.71
C LEU A 67 -4.80 -15.63 -28.43
N VAL A 68 -3.62 -16.26 -28.44
CA VAL A 68 -2.99 -16.81 -27.22
C VAL A 68 -2.68 -15.68 -26.24
N LYS A 69 -2.11 -14.57 -26.71
CA LYS A 69 -1.87 -13.39 -25.88
C LYS A 69 -3.18 -12.82 -25.32
N ASP A 70 -4.23 -12.72 -26.14
CA ASP A 70 -5.54 -12.25 -25.67
C ASP A 70 -6.11 -13.15 -24.55
N VAL A 71 -5.98 -14.47 -24.68
CA VAL A 71 -6.38 -15.44 -23.65
C VAL A 71 -5.58 -15.21 -22.36
N LEU A 72 -4.25 -15.11 -22.47
CA LEU A 72 -3.38 -14.90 -21.30
C LEU A 72 -3.61 -13.53 -20.66
N GLN A 73 -3.82 -12.46 -21.44
CA GLN A 73 -4.17 -11.14 -20.91
C GLN A 73 -5.50 -11.17 -20.15
N LYS A 74 -6.52 -11.86 -20.67
CA LYS A 74 -7.81 -12.03 -19.95
C LYS A 74 -7.65 -12.81 -18.65
N LYS A 75 -6.79 -13.83 -18.61
CA LYS A 75 -6.46 -14.56 -17.38
C LYS A 75 -5.64 -13.72 -16.40
N ARG A 76 -4.71 -12.90 -16.89
CA ARG A 76 -3.86 -12.01 -16.07
C ARG A 76 -4.64 -10.84 -15.47
N TYR A 77 -5.61 -10.29 -16.21
CA TYR A 77 -6.39 -9.11 -15.85
C TYR A 77 -7.91 -9.37 -15.97
N PRO A 78 -8.48 -10.30 -15.17
CA PRO A 78 -9.87 -10.71 -15.30
C PRO A 78 -10.87 -9.57 -15.02
N MET A 79 -10.65 -8.77 -13.96
CA MET A 79 -11.57 -7.69 -13.61
C MET A 79 -11.53 -6.56 -14.64
N TYR A 80 -10.34 -6.17 -15.09
CA TYR A 80 -10.17 -5.20 -16.16
C TYR A 80 -10.80 -5.69 -17.47
N SER A 81 -10.60 -6.96 -17.83
CA SER A 81 -11.17 -7.53 -19.05
C SER A 81 -12.70 -7.52 -19.02
N LYS A 82 -13.30 -7.79 -17.85
CA LYS A 82 -14.75 -7.72 -17.63
C LYS A 82 -15.27 -6.29 -17.71
N ALA A 83 -14.62 -5.35 -17.01
CA ALA A 83 -14.96 -3.93 -17.06
C ALA A 83 -14.86 -3.37 -18.48
N LYS A 84 -13.80 -3.72 -19.21
CA LYS A 84 -13.62 -3.35 -20.61
C LYS A 84 -14.74 -3.91 -21.50
N ALA A 85 -15.11 -5.18 -21.33
CA ALA A 85 -16.18 -5.78 -22.11
C ALA A 85 -17.54 -5.11 -21.84
N ALA A 86 -17.82 -4.75 -20.58
CA ALA A 86 -19.01 -4.01 -20.19
C ALA A 86 -19.04 -2.61 -20.82
N PHE A 87 -17.94 -1.86 -20.70
CA PHE A 87 -17.77 -0.55 -21.33
C PHE A 87 -17.98 -0.61 -22.85
N ASP A 88 -17.32 -1.56 -23.52
CA ASP A 88 -17.43 -1.71 -24.98
C ASP A 88 -18.86 -2.09 -25.40
N LYS A 89 -19.59 -2.86 -24.59
CA LYS A 89 -20.98 -3.23 -24.84
C LYS A 89 -21.89 -2.02 -24.77
N GLU A 90 -21.82 -1.26 -23.68
CA GLU A 90 -22.66 -0.08 -23.48
C GLU A 90 -22.36 1.00 -24.53
N LEU A 91 -21.09 1.21 -24.87
CA LEU A 91 -20.68 2.13 -25.93
C LEU A 91 -21.29 1.76 -27.29
N ARG A 92 -21.39 0.45 -27.62
CA ARG A 92 -22.09 -0.01 -28.84
C ARG A 92 -23.60 0.24 -28.78
N GLU A 93 -24.22 0.07 -27.62
CA GLU A 93 -25.66 0.27 -27.42
C GLU A 93 -26.07 1.74 -27.56
N LEU A 94 -25.17 2.70 -27.26
CA LEU A 94 -25.40 4.13 -27.50
C LEU A 94 -25.57 4.48 -28.99
N LYS A 95 -25.11 3.60 -29.90
CA LYS A 95 -25.16 3.82 -31.37
C LYS A 95 -24.63 5.22 -31.73
N LEU A 96 -23.39 5.48 -31.31
CA LEU A 96 -22.70 6.76 -31.56
C LEU A 96 -22.27 6.85 -33.02
N SER A 97 -22.08 8.07 -33.50
CA SER A 97 -21.49 8.33 -34.81
C SER A 97 -20.14 7.61 -34.95
N PRO A 98 -19.86 6.94 -36.10
CA PRO A 98 -18.54 6.34 -36.35
C PRO A 98 -17.40 7.36 -36.41
N LYS A 99 -17.73 8.66 -36.48
CA LYS A 99 -16.80 9.79 -36.44
C LYS A 99 -16.27 10.07 -35.04
N LEU A 100 -16.93 9.57 -34.00
CA LEU A 100 -16.49 9.69 -32.61
C LEU A 100 -15.60 8.51 -32.20
N LYS A 101 -14.42 8.81 -31.69
CA LYS A 101 -13.55 7.85 -31.02
C LYS A 101 -13.58 8.08 -29.52
N VAL A 102 -14.38 7.29 -28.80
CA VAL A 102 -14.50 7.38 -27.34
C VAL A 102 -13.56 6.37 -26.69
N LYS A 103 -12.80 6.82 -25.69
CA LYS A 103 -11.91 5.98 -24.89
C LYS A 103 -12.09 6.33 -23.41
N HIS A 104 -12.05 5.31 -22.55
CA HIS A 104 -11.89 5.52 -21.11
C HIS A 104 -10.44 5.92 -20.78
N THR A 105 -10.20 6.49 -19.60
CA THR A 105 -8.85 6.70 -19.08
C THR A 105 -8.08 5.38 -18.93
N PRO A 106 -6.73 5.38 -18.97
CA PRO A 106 -5.95 4.16 -18.82
C PRO A 106 -6.41 3.34 -17.61
N TYR A 107 -6.85 2.10 -17.86
CA TYR A 107 -7.35 1.18 -16.85
C TYR A 107 -8.47 1.71 -15.95
N PHE A 108 -9.27 2.67 -16.44
CA PHE A 108 -10.40 3.26 -15.72
C PHE A 108 -9.99 3.93 -14.39
N GLU A 109 -8.78 4.49 -14.30
CA GLU A 109 -8.31 5.16 -13.07
C GLU A 109 -9.17 6.36 -12.65
N ASP A 110 -9.98 6.90 -13.56
CA ASP A 110 -11.04 7.87 -13.25
C ASP A 110 -12.21 7.77 -14.23
N THR A 111 -13.28 8.52 -13.97
CA THR A 111 -14.53 8.50 -14.74
C THR A 111 -14.49 9.26 -16.06
N ARG A 112 -13.39 9.93 -16.39
CA ARG A 112 -13.31 10.78 -17.59
C ARG A 112 -13.25 9.93 -18.86
N LEU A 113 -13.80 10.50 -19.92
CA LEU A 113 -13.73 9.96 -21.27
C LEU A 113 -12.87 10.87 -22.15
N SER A 114 -12.04 10.27 -22.98
CA SER A 114 -11.37 10.94 -24.08
C SER A 114 -12.19 10.75 -25.35
N VAL A 115 -12.63 11.86 -25.95
CA VAL A 115 -13.41 11.84 -27.21
C VAL A 115 -12.57 12.48 -28.31
N GLY A 116 -12.22 11.67 -29.32
CA GLY A 116 -11.54 12.14 -30.53
C GLY A 116 -12.54 12.36 -31.67
N ILE A 117 -12.43 13.51 -32.33
CA ILE A 117 -13.28 13.95 -33.44
C ILE A 117 -12.37 14.66 -34.46
N SER A 118 -12.59 14.45 -35.77
CA SER A 118 -11.90 15.22 -36.80
C SER A 118 -12.39 16.68 -36.81
N ASP A 119 -11.57 17.63 -37.28
CA ASP A 119 -11.96 19.05 -37.30
C ASP A 119 -13.16 19.31 -38.21
N ASP A 120 -13.23 18.62 -39.35
CA ASP A 120 -14.32 18.73 -40.32
C ASP A 120 -15.67 18.24 -39.77
N ASP A 121 -15.64 17.38 -38.74
CA ASP A 121 -16.84 16.73 -38.18
C ASP A 121 -17.40 17.42 -36.93
N LYS A 122 -16.66 18.35 -36.30
CA LYS A 122 -16.99 19.00 -35.01
C LYS A 122 -18.35 19.73 -35.01
N GLY A 123 -18.81 20.18 -36.18
CA GLY A 123 -20.06 20.93 -36.33
C GLY A 123 -21.27 20.09 -36.77
N SER A 124 -21.09 18.80 -37.07
CA SER A 124 -22.16 17.97 -37.64
C SER A 124 -23.24 17.63 -36.60
N GLU A 125 -24.50 17.62 -37.03
CA GLU A 125 -25.64 17.32 -36.16
C GLU A 125 -25.59 15.89 -35.57
N GLU A 126 -25.04 14.96 -36.36
CA GLU A 126 -24.79 13.58 -35.96
C GLU A 126 -23.79 13.49 -34.78
N VAL A 127 -22.72 14.28 -34.82
CA VAL A 127 -21.72 14.37 -33.74
C VAL A 127 -22.33 15.03 -32.51
N ARG A 128 -23.07 16.13 -32.65
CA ARG A 128 -23.75 16.80 -31.52
C ARG A 128 -24.74 15.86 -30.82
N THR A 129 -25.53 15.12 -31.59
CA THR A 129 -26.47 14.12 -31.05
C THR A 129 -25.74 13.03 -30.27
N SER A 130 -24.62 12.55 -30.81
CA SER A 130 -23.81 11.52 -30.15
C SER A 130 -23.11 12.02 -28.88
N LEU A 131 -22.67 13.27 -28.85
CA LEU A 131 -22.11 13.90 -27.64
C LEU A 131 -23.15 14.02 -26.52
N LYS A 132 -24.40 14.42 -26.85
CA LYS A 132 -25.49 14.46 -25.85
C LYS A 132 -25.80 13.08 -25.26
N LYS A 133 -25.75 12.01 -26.08
CA LYS A 133 -25.90 10.64 -25.59
C LYS A 133 -24.79 10.24 -24.61
N LEU A 134 -23.57 10.71 -24.84
CA LEU A 134 -22.42 10.45 -23.96
C LEU A 134 -22.53 11.20 -22.63
N GLU A 135 -23.00 12.45 -22.63
CA GLU A 135 -23.17 13.25 -21.40
C GLU A 135 -24.12 12.59 -20.40
N GLY A 136 -25.16 11.91 -20.87
CA GLY A 136 -26.11 11.18 -20.03
C GLY A 136 -25.69 9.74 -19.67
N ALA A 137 -24.57 9.23 -20.20
CA ALA A 137 -24.17 7.85 -20.03
C ALA A 137 -23.12 7.71 -18.92
N GLU A 138 -23.39 6.86 -17.93
CA GLU A 138 -22.45 6.54 -16.85
C GLU A 138 -21.47 5.41 -17.23
N LEU A 139 -20.96 5.41 -18.47
CA LEU A 139 -20.19 4.31 -19.09
C LEU A 139 -19.10 3.72 -18.18
N VAL A 140 -18.33 4.58 -17.50
CA VAL A 140 -17.26 4.13 -16.61
C VAL A 140 -17.80 3.57 -15.30
N ARG A 141 -18.81 4.19 -14.69
CA ARG A 141 -19.40 3.69 -13.44
C ARG A 141 -20.13 2.36 -13.68
N ASN A 142 -20.84 2.26 -14.80
CA ASN A 142 -21.56 1.06 -15.22
C ASN A 142 -20.62 -0.11 -15.55
N ALA A 143 -19.40 0.17 -16.02
CA ALA A 143 -18.38 -0.86 -16.20
C ALA A 143 -18.04 -1.63 -14.91
N PHE A 144 -18.34 -1.06 -13.74
CA PHE A 144 -18.14 -1.65 -12.42
C PHE A 144 -19.43 -2.13 -11.74
N ASN A 145 -20.58 -2.10 -12.42
CA ASN A 145 -21.87 -2.41 -11.81
C ASN A 145 -21.88 -3.85 -11.21
N PRO A 146 -22.18 -4.00 -9.90
CA PRO A 146 -22.00 -5.25 -9.15
C PRO A 146 -22.79 -6.46 -9.65
N ALA A 147 -23.80 -6.29 -10.50
CA ALA A 147 -24.43 -7.41 -11.22
C ALA A 147 -23.41 -8.22 -12.06
N LEU A 148 -22.23 -7.64 -12.34
CA LEU A 148 -21.10 -8.25 -13.00
C LEU A 148 -19.87 -8.43 -12.08
N ALA A 149 -19.88 -8.03 -10.81
CA ALA A 149 -18.67 -8.12 -9.96
C ALA A 149 -18.67 -9.29 -8.97
N VAL A 150 -19.81 -9.96 -8.77
CA VAL A 150 -19.97 -11.03 -7.77
C VAL A 150 -19.92 -12.40 -8.44
N GLU A 151 -18.72 -12.87 -8.74
CA GLU A 151 -18.42 -14.30 -8.85
C GLU A 151 -16.89 -14.48 -8.80
N PHE A 152 -16.34 -14.29 -7.60
CA PHE A 152 -15.01 -14.76 -7.24
C PHE A 152 -15.12 -15.38 -5.84
N ASP A 153 -15.66 -16.59 -5.80
CA ASP A 153 -15.27 -17.57 -4.79
C ASP A 153 -14.87 -18.84 -5.53
N GLY A 154 -13.60 -19.20 -5.38
CA GLY A 154 -13.07 -20.49 -5.79
C GLY A 154 -13.61 -21.57 -4.88
N ARG A 155 -14.90 -21.91 -5.02
CA ARG A 155 -15.53 -23.14 -4.52
C ARG A 155 -16.87 -23.33 -5.22
N ARG A 156 -16.98 -24.40 -6.03
CA ARG A 156 -18.28 -25.00 -6.37
C ARG A 156 -19.07 -25.21 -5.07
N ARG A 157 -20.27 -24.62 -4.98
CA ARG A 157 -21.41 -25.19 -4.28
C ARG A 157 -22.69 -24.51 -4.78
N ASP A 158 -23.52 -25.30 -5.45
CA ASP A 158 -24.87 -24.93 -5.88
C ASP A 158 -25.68 -24.43 -4.68
N PHE A 159 -26.21 -23.20 -4.75
CA PHE A 159 -27.42 -22.83 -4.01
C PHE A 159 -28.24 -21.83 -4.83
N ALA A 160 -29.45 -22.28 -5.19
CA ALA A 160 -30.48 -21.49 -5.84
C ALA A 160 -30.99 -20.40 -4.87
N PHE A 161 -31.05 -19.15 -5.33
CA PHE A 161 -31.74 -18.07 -4.62
C PHE A 161 -33.01 -17.67 -5.37
N ARG A 162 -34.16 -17.92 -4.73
CA ARG A 162 -35.48 -17.40 -5.11
C ARG A 162 -35.65 -16.02 -4.45
N GLN A 163 -36.02 -15.02 -5.24
CA GLN A 163 -36.44 -13.70 -4.74
C GLN A 163 -37.77 -13.78 -3.97
N GLY A 164 -37.92 -12.99 -2.90
CA GLY A 164 -39.24 -12.71 -2.31
C GLY A 164 -39.24 -12.01 -0.95
N LYS A 165 -39.47 -10.68 -0.99
CA LYS A 165 -40.11 -9.74 -0.05
C LYS A 165 -40.38 -10.12 1.43
N ARG A 166 -40.03 -9.13 2.29
CA ARG A 166 -40.70 -8.60 3.51
C ARG A 166 -41.70 -9.50 4.25
N ASP A 167 -41.46 -9.75 5.54
CA ASP A 167 -42.27 -9.21 6.65
C ASP A 167 -41.77 -9.63 8.04
N PHE A 168 -42.16 -8.81 9.03
CA PHE A 168 -42.07 -8.96 10.48
C PHE A 168 -42.37 -10.38 11.01
N PHE A 169 -41.59 -10.85 11.99
CA PHE A 169 -42.03 -11.13 13.38
C PHE A 169 -40.93 -11.86 14.16
N ALA A 170 -40.70 -11.42 15.39
CA ALA A 170 -39.96 -12.18 16.40
C ALA A 170 -40.77 -13.43 16.77
N GLN A 171 -40.14 -14.61 16.70
CA GLN A 171 -40.64 -15.79 17.41
C GLN A 171 -39.50 -16.72 17.82
N THR A 172 -39.38 -16.81 19.14
CA THR A 172 -38.75 -17.84 19.96
C THR A 172 -39.00 -19.24 19.41
N TYR A 173 -37.93 -20.01 19.21
CA TYR A 173 -38.02 -21.46 19.05
C TYR A 173 -37.47 -22.15 20.30
N GLN A 174 -38.41 -22.67 21.10
CA GLN A 174 -38.20 -23.81 21.99
C GLN A 174 -37.88 -25.04 21.13
N VAL A 175 -36.81 -25.76 21.44
CA VAL A 175 -36.60 -27.12 20.94
C VAL A 175 -36.75 -28.07 22.12
N GLY A 176 -37.78 -28.91 22.00
CA GLY A 176 -38.16 -29.94 22.94
C GLY A 176 -37.11 -31.02 23.10
N THR A 177 -37.15 -31.58 24.30
CA THR A 177 -36.32 -32.61 24.89
C THR A 177 -36.44 -33.97 24.18
N SER A 178 -35.32 -34.63 23.96
CA SER A 178 -35.25 -36.10 23.99
C SER A 178 -34.02 -36.54 24.78
N SER A 179 -34.30 -37.22 25.88
CA SER A 179 -33.35 -37.80 26.82
C SER A 179 -32.43 -38.84 26.17
N THR A 180 -31.14 -38.84 26.52
CA THR A 180 -30.54 -39.98 27.23
C THR A 180 -29.12 -39.69 27.73
N LYS A 181 -28.92 -40.08 29.00
CA LYS A 181 -27.67 -40.51 29.66
C LYS A 181 -26.61 -39.45 29.98
N LYS A 182 -26.72 -39.02 31.25
CA LYS A 182 -25.73 -38.45 32.17
C LYS A 182 -24.28 -38.84 31.84
N GLY A 183 -23.51 -37.84 31.39
CA GLY A 183 -22.05 -37.82 31.39
C GLY A 183 -21.58 -36.52 32.05
N ARG A 184 -20.81 -36.67 33.12
CA ARG A 184 -20.29 -35.62 34.02
C ARG A 184 -19.37 -34.66 33.24
N VAL A 185 -19.79 -33.42 32.99
CA VAL A 185 -18.95 -32.39 32.35
C VAL A 185 -18.15 -31.64 33.42
N THR A 186 -16.86 -31.94 33.49
CA THR A 186 -15.84 -31.13 34.13
C THR A 186 -15.63 -29.83 33.33
N LYS A 187 -15.65 -28.68 34.01
CA LYS A 187 -15.26 -27.38 33.45
C LYS A 187 -13.79 -27.41 33.03
N THR A 188 -13.51 -27.56 31.74
CA THR A 188 -12.20 -27.28 31.17
C THR A 188 -12.19 -25.85 30.63
N LYS A 189 -11.46 -24.97 31.34
CA LYS A 189 -11.01 -23.68 30.80
C LYS A 189 -10.26 -23.95 29.50
N GLY A 190 -10.76 -23.45 28.37
CA GLY A 190 -10.04 -23.44 27.11
C GLY A 190 -8.79 -22.58 27.27
N LYS A 191 -7.62 -23.23 27.38
CA LYS A 191 -6.32 -22.59 27.22
C LYS A 191 -6.25 -22.07 25.79
N ILE A 192 -6.22 -20.74 25.65
CA ILE A 192 -5.66 -20.10 24.46
C ILE A 192 -4.20 -20.55 24.42
N THR A 193 -3.87 -21.50 23.54
CA THR A 193 -2.49 -21.88 23.29
C THR A 193 -1.86 -20.75 22.51
N SER A 194 -1.24 -19.81 23.23
CA SER A 194 -0.19 -18.96 22.68
C SER A 194 0.85 -19.89 22.07
N VAL A 195 1.00 -19.86 20.75
CA VAL A 195 2.20 -20.40 20.12
C VAL A 195 3.32 -19.48 20.58
N ALA A 196 3.99 -19.89 21.66
CA ALA A 196 5.18 -19.22 22.15
C ALA A 196 6.25 -19.38 21.06
N ARG A 197 6.35 -18.41 20.15
CA ARG A 197 7.65 -18.08 19.59
C ARG A 197 8.46 -17.60 20.77
N THR A 198 9.55 -18.32 21.07
CA THR A 198 10.68 -17.75 21.79
C THR A 198 10.89 -16.35 21.26
N SER A 199 10.76 -15.34 22.13
CA SER A 199 11.09 -13.96 21.82
C SER A 199 12.51 -13.98 21.27
N VAL A 200 12.65 -13.90 19.95
CA VAL A 200 13.92 -13.57 19.35
C VAL A 200 14.13 -12.14 19.79
N ALA A 201 14.98 -11.94 20.81
CA ALA A 201 15.43 -10.61 21.17
C ALA A 201 15.80 -9.91 19.87
N SER A 202 15.11 -8.82 19.52
CA SER A 202 15.38 -8.14 18.25
C SER A 202 16.88 -7.86 18.23
N SER A 203 17.61 -8.46 17.30
CA SER A 203 19.02 -8.16 17.12
C SER A 203 19.12 -6.66 16.90
N GLY A 204 19.82 -5.95 17.78
CA GLY A 204 20.12 -4.54 17.56
C GLY A 204 20.81 -4.33 16.21
N PHE A 205 20.72 -3.12 15.65
CA PHE A 205 21.55 -2.76 14.52
C PHE A 205 22.98 -2.53 15.03
N TYR A 206 23.92 -3.37 14.61
CA TYR A 206 25.33 -3.28 14.98
C TYR A 206 26.17 -3.20 13.71
N PRO A 207 26.51 -1.99 13.22
CA PRO A 207 27.30 -1.85 12.02
C PRO A 207 28.71 -2.41 12.26
N ARG A 208 29.24 -3.15 11.28
CA ARG A 208 30.64 -3.62 11.36
C ARG A 208 31.64 -2.53 10.99
N LYS A 209 31.19 -1.56 10.19
CA LYS A 209 31.98 -0.43 9.73
C LYS A 209 31.14 0.84 9.75
N ILE A 210 31.74 1.92 10.24
CA ILE A 210 31.16 3.27 10.25
C ILE A 210 32.05 4.18 9.41
N ILE A 211 31.46 4.86 8.44
CA ILE A 211 32.14 5.85 7.60
C ILE A 211 31.63 7.23 8.02
N VAL A 212 32.52 8.06 8.55
CA VAL A 212 32.21 9.40 9.07
C VAL A 212 32.71 10.46 8.09
N GLU A 213 31.81 11.35 7.66
CA GLU A 213 32.23 12.52 6.89
C GLU A 213 33.03 13.47 7.80
N LYS A 214 34.22 13.87 7.36
CA LYS A 214 35.14 14.69 8.17
C LYS A 214 34.51 16.00 8.65
N SER A 215 33.59 16.59 7.88
CA SER A 215 32.87 17.82 8.24
C SER A 215 32.01 17.68 9.50
N VAL A 216 31.62 16.45 9.88
CA VAL A 216 30.77 16.19 11.05
C VAL A 216 31.45 15.29 12.09
N ALA A 217 32.75 15.05 11.96
CA ALA A 217 33.51 14.20 12.89
C ALA A 217 33.39 14.66 14.34
N GLU A 218 33.36 15.98 14.56
CA GLU A 218 33.29 16.58 15.90
C GLU A 218 31.87 16.87 16.39
N ALA A 219 30.84 16.60 15.57
CA ALA A 219 29.46 16.86 15.95
C ALA A 219 29.07 16.02 17.19
N PRO A 220 28.32 16.57 18.16
CA PRO A 220 27.93 15.85 19.37
C PRO A 220 27.28 14.49 19.08
N LEU A 221 26.34 14.46 18.14
CA LEU A 221 25.64 13.23 17.75
C LEU A 221 26.57 12.21 17.09
N THR A 222 27.60 12.65 16.35
CA THR A 222 28.62 11.75 15.81
C THR A 222 29.39 11.06 16.94
N LYS A 223 29.80 11.82 17.96
CA LYS A 223 30.51 11.27 19.12
C LYS A 223 29.66 10.25 19.87
N GLU A 224 28.37 10.53 20.01
CA GLU A 224 27.42 9.61 20.62
C GLU A 224 27.23 8.31 19.81
N ILE A 225 27.06 8.41 18.49
CA ILE A 225 26.97 7.25 17.59
C ILE A 225 28.24 6.38 17.70
N LEU A 226 29.43 7.00 17.70
CA LEU A 226 30.69 6.27 17.84
C LEU A 226 30.83 5.62 19.22
N ALA A 227 30.40 6.31 20.29
CA ALA A 227 30.41 5.77 21.65
C ALA A 227 29.45 4.59 21.83
N LYS A 228 28.33 4.56 21.11
CA LYS A 228 27.37 3.44 21.08
C LYS A 228 27.89 2.22 20.31
N HIS A 229 28.78 2.44 19.33
CA HIS A 229 29.27 1.40 18.41
C HIS A 229 30.79 1.21 18.48
N GLN A 230 31.33 1.04 19.69
CA GLN A 230 32.78 0.96 19.95
C GLN A 230 33.50 -0.19 19.23
N ASN A 231 32.75 -1.24 18.85
CA ASN A 231 33.31 -2.42 18.16
C ASN A 231 33.32 -2.29 16.63
N ALA A 232 32.79 -1.19 16.07
CA ALA A 232 32.79 -0.98 14.63
C ALA A 232 34.13 -0.42 14.16
N HIS A 233 34.59 -0.85 12.98
CA HIS A 233 35.73 -0.23 12.32
C HIS A 233 35.34 1.17 11.80
N VAL A 234 36.08 2.22 12.17
CA VAL A 234 35.74 3.60 11.82
C VAL A 234 36.69 4.12 10.74
N GLU A 235 36.12 4.67 9.67
CA GLU A 235 36.85 5.36 8.60
C GLU A 235 36.33 6.79 8.43
N PHE A 236 37.20 7.69 7.99
CA PHE A 236 36.86 9.08 7.72
C PHE A 236 36.97 9.38 6.22
N ALA A 237 35.97 10.08 5.67
CA ALA A 237 35.92 10.46 4.26
C ALA A 237 35.67 11.96 4.09
N ASP A 238 36.22 12.58 3.04
CA ASP A 238 36.02 14.02 2.75
C ASP A 238 34.61 14.31 2.21
N ASP A 239 34.08 13.47 1.32
CA ASP A 239 32.68 13.53 0.87
C ASP A 239 32.16 12.12 0.57
N ILE A 240 31.13 11.71 1.32
CA ILE A 240 30.49 10.40 1.15
C ILE A 240 29.83 10.24 -0.23
N ARG A 241 29.48 11.34 -0.90
CA ARG A 241 28.90 11.31 -2.25
C ARG A 241 29.93 11.01 -3.34
N THR A 242 31.22 11.22 -3.04
CA THR A 242 32.32 10.97 -3.98
C THR A 242 33.09 9.69 -3.67
N SER A 243 32.91 9.11 -2.49
CA SER A 243 33.42 7.77 -2.16
C SER A 243 32.76 6.73 -3.07
N LYS A 244 33.47 6.39 -4.15
CA LYS A 244 33.18 5.25 -5.03
C LYS A 244 33.52 3.97 -4.29
N GLY A 245 32.59 3.46 -3.50
CA GLY A 245 32.71 2.17 -2.82
C GLY A 245 31.49 1.29 -3.08
N ASP A 246 31.71 -0.02 -3.20
CA ASP A 246 30.65 -1.03 -3.08
C ASP A 246 30.21 -1.10 -1.61
N PHE A 247 29.31 -0.19 -1.22
CA PHE A 247 28.79 -0.15 0.14
C PHE A 247 27.97 -1.39 0.45
N ARG A 248 28.08 -1.86 1.70
CA ARG A 248 27.35 -3.06 2.15
C ARG A 248 26.15 -2.65 3.03
N PRO A 249 25.02 -3.38 2.99
CA PRO A 249 23.86 -3.05 3.81
C PRO A 249 24.10 -3.05 5.33
N ASP A 250 25.18 -3.68 5.80
CA ASP A 250 25.59 -3.76 7.20
C ASP A 250 26.58 -2.65 7.64
N GLU A 251 26.78 -1.64 6.81
CA GLU A 251 27.58 -0.45 7.11
C GLU A 251 26.67 0.72 7.56
N LEU A 252 27.27 1.67 8.28
CA LEU A 252 26.62 2.93 8.65
C LEU A 252 27.46 4.10 8.11
N ILE A 253 26.80 5.04 7.48
CA ILE A 253 27.36 6.32 7.09
C ILE A 253 26.87 7.38 8.07
N VAL A 254 27.79 8.18 8.61
CA VAL A 254 27.49 9.36 9.42
C VAL A 254 27.89 10.59 8.61
N ALA A 255 26.92 11.42 8.24
CA ALA A 255 27.14 12.48 7.25
C ALA A 255 26.37 13.77 7.57
N GLU A 256 26.74 14.85 6.89
CA GLU A 256 25.94 16.06 6.86
C GLU A 256 24.80 15.95 5.84
N GLN A 257 23.59 16.33 6.21
CA GLN A 257 22.56 16.61 5.21
C GLN A 257 22.86 17.96 4.54
N LYS A 258 23.38 17.92 3.31
CA LYS A 258 23.72 19.12 2.51
C LYS A 258 22.55 19.72 1.72
N SER A 259 21.42 19.01 1.62
CA SER A 259 20.21 19.49 0.93
C SER A 259 19.11 19.85 1.94
N ASN A 260 17.98 20.38 1.49
CA ASN A 260 16.86 20.68 2.39
C ASN A 260 16.41 19.41 3.14
N PHE A 261 16.18 19.56 4.45
CA PHE A 261 15.63 18.51 5.29
C PHE A 261 14.14 18.29 4.99
N ILE A 262 13.42 19.37 4.70
CA ILE A 262 11.99 19.33 4.43
C ILE A 262 11.74 19.14 2.94
N LYS A 263 11.01 18.08 2.62
CA LYS A 263 10.57 17.78 1.25
C LYS A 263 9.06 17.64 1.22
N ARG A 264 8.46 18.01 0.08
CA ARG A 264 7.08 17.60 -0.21
C ARG A 264 7.03 16.07 -0.25
N CYS A 265 6.00 15.47 0.36
CA CYS A 265 5.72 14.05 0.15
C CYS A 265 5.71 13.76 -1.35
N PRO A 266 6.36 12.69 -1.83
CA PRO A 266 6.45 12.35 -3.25
C PRO A 266 5.11 11.88 -3.86
N GLY A 267 3.99 12.25 -3.25
CA GLY A 267 2.66 12.12 -3.83
C GLY A 267 2.68 12.57 -5.29
N THR A 268 2.02 11.83 -6.17
CA THR A 268 2.18 12.08 -7.60
C THR A 268 1.29 13.23 -8.03
N PRO A 269 1.67 14.09 -9.00
CA PRO A 269 0.85 15.23 -9.41
C PRO A 269 -0.54 14.83 -9.93
N LYS A 270 -0.71 13.55 -10.30
CA LYS A 270 -1.95 12.98 -10.84
C LYS A 270 -2.94 12.58 -9.75
N TYR A 271 -2.46 12.17 -8.58
CA TYR A 271 -3.31 11.80 -7.44
C TYR A 271 -3.15 12.83 -6.33
N ARG A 272 -4.25 13.38 -5.82
CA ARG A 272 -4.16 14.45 -4.82
C ARG A 272 -3.53 13.91 -3.53
N CYS A 273 -2.50 14.59 -3.05
CA CYS A 273 -1.77 14.22 -1.83
C CYS A 273 -2.41 14.86 -0.57
N CYS A 274 -2.13 14.30 0.60
CA CYS A 274 -2.61 14.76 1.92
C CYS A 274 -1.88 16.00 2.48
N ASP A 275 -1.30 16.82 1.58
CA ASP A 275 -0.50 18.04 1.88
C ASP A 275 0.53 17.84 3.01
N TYR A 276 1.17 16.67 2.96
CA TYR A 276 2.13 16.19 3.95
C TYR A 276 3.56 16.53 3.53
N TYR A 277 4.39 16.87 4.51
CA TYR A 277 5.83 17.08 4.36
C TYR A 277 6.61 15.96 5.03
N VAL A 278 7.75 15.64 4.44
CA VAL A 278 8.70 14.66 4.95
C VAL A 278 9.89 15.38 5.53
N LEU A 279 10.29 14.96 6.74
CA LEU A 279 11.53 15.37 7.38
C LEU A 279 12.59 14.29 7.18
N ASN A 280 13.68 14.64 6.50
CA ASN A 280 14.73 13.70 6.15
C ASN A 280 15.84 13.64 7.23
N ILE A 281 15.67 12.78 8.24
CA ILE A 281 16.64 12.59 9.34
C ILE A 281 17.75 11.58 9.02
N GLY A 282 17.54 10.78 7.98
CA GLY A 282 18.44 9.71 7.58
C GLY A 282 17.83 8.88 6.47
N ILE A 283 18.53 7.82 6.07
CA ILE A 283 18.10 6.87 5.06
C ILE A 283 18.41 5.47 5.60
N GLY A 284 17.42 4.61 5.76
CA GLY A 284 17.65 3.28 6.29
C GLY A 284 16.49 2.72 7.11
N CYS A 285 16.19 1.44 6.93
CA CYS A 285 15.18 0.73 7.71
C CYS A 285 15.53 -0.76 7.78
N ASP A 286 15.54 -1.31 8.99
CA ASP A 286 15.89 -2.71 9.26
C ASP A 286 14.68 -3.66 9.22
N ILE A 287 13.47 -3.13 9.09
CA ILE A 287 12.21 -3.88 9.09
C ILE A 287 12.03 -4.76 7.81
N ASN A 288 12.83 -4.51 6.78
CA ASN A 288 12.99 -5.32 5.56
C ASN A 288 11.69 -5.82 4.90
N CYS A 289 10.60 -5.03 4.96
CA CYS A 289 9.31 -5.43 4.39
C CYS A 289 9.44 -5.72 2.89
N THR A 290 8.82 -6.80 2.40
CA THR A 290 8.98 -7.25 1.01
C THR A 290 8.50 -6.19 0.00
N TYR A 291 7.42 -5.49 0.31
CA TYR A 291 6.82 -4.44 -0.50
C TYR A 291 7.49 -3.07 -0.36
N CYS A 292 8.52 -2.95 0.48
CA CYS A 292 9.12 -1.65 0.78
C CYS A 292 9.63 -0.98 -0.50
N TYR A 293 9.09 0.19 -0.80
CA TYR A 293 9.49 0.94 -1.99
C TYR A 293 10.97 1.35 -1.94
N LEU A 294 11.56 1.44 -0.73
CA LEU A 294 12.96 1.77 -0.54
C LEU A 294 13.90 0.75 -1.18
N HIS A 295 13.50 -0.52 -1.39
CA HIS A 295 14.33 -1.49 -2.15
C HIS A 295 14.63 -1.02 -3.58
N HIS A 296 13.83 -0.12 -4.16
CA HIS A 296 14.09 0.47 -5.48
C HIS A 296 15.06 1.65 -5.42
N TYR A 297 15.10 2.38 -4.30
CA TYR A 297 15.87 3.62 -4.15
C TYR A 297 17.18 3.40 -3.38
N MET A 298 17.25 2.39 -2.53
CA MET A 298 18.35 2.13 -1.63
C MET A 298 19.13 0.90 -2.10
N ASN A 299 20.24 1.15 -2.78
CA ASN A 299 21.37 0.23 -2.89
C ASN A 299 22.54 0.69 -2.00
N THR A 300 22.25 1.56 -1.03
CA THR A 300 23.21 2.25 -0.16
C THR A 300 23.06 1.76 1.28
N PRO A 301 24.11 1.90 2.11
CA PRO A 301 24.05 1.52 3.52
C PRO A 301 23.13 2.48 4.27
N ASN A 302 22.91 2.22 5.56
CA ASN A 302 22.18 3.17 6.40
C ASN A 302 22.98 4.50 6.47
N ILE A 303 22.28 5.63 6.36
CA ILE A 303 22.86 6.98 6.44
C ILE A 303 22.17 7.72 7.58
N ALA A 304 22.95 8.15 8.57
CA ALA A 304 22.54 8.99 9.68
C ALA A 304 22.99 10.43 9.45
N TYR A 305 22.04 11.37 9.42
CA TYR A 305 22.36 12.80 9.40
C TYR A 305 22.48 13.32 10.82
N VAL A 306 23.52 14.13 11.07
CA VAL A 306 23.88 14.56 12.44
C VAL A 306 23.81 16.06 12.69
N ASN A 307 23.54 16.86 11.65
CA ASN A 307 23.37 18.31 11.75
C ASN A 307 21.94 18.70 12.20
N ILE A 308 21.52 18.20 13.37
CA ILE A 308 20.15 18.33 13.90
C ILE A 308 19.76 19.77 14.23
N ASP A 309 20.70 20.60 14.68
CA ASP A 309 20.43 22.01 14.97
C ASP A 309 19.98 22.76 13.70
N LYS A 310 20.68 22.53 12.57
CA LYS A 310 20.31 23.08 11.26
C LYS A 310 18.94 22.58 10.81
N LEU A 311 18.63 21.30 11.09
CA LEU A 311 17.33 20.72 10.78
C LEU A 311 16.22 21.45 11.55
N ILE A 312 16.37 21.61 12.86
CA ILE A 312 15.38 22.27 13.71
C ILE A 312 15.18 23.72 13.26
N GLU A 313 16.27 24.43 12.94
CA GLU A 313 16.21 25.80 12.41
C GLU A 313 15.46 25.87 11.06
N GLU A 314 15.73 24.96 10.13
CA GLU A 314 15.01 24.89 8.85
C GLU A 314 13.49 24.70 9.07
N VAL A 315 13.10 23.82 10.00
CA VAL A 315 11.68 23.58 10.32
C VAL A 315 11.03 24.83 10.91
N LYS A 316 11.71 25.54 11.81
CA LYS A 316 11.22 26.81 12.38
C LYS A 316 10.98 27.85 11.29
N ILE A 317 11.97 28.10 10.43
CA ILE A 317 11.87 29.06 9.31
C ILE A 317 10.74 28.65 8.35
N PHE A 318 10.66 27.36 8.02
CA PHE A 318 9.64 26.84 7.10
C PHE A 318 8.21 27.03 7.63
N CYS A 319 7.99 26.78 8.92
CA CYS A 319 6.67 26.94 9.55
C CYS A 319 6.32 28.42 9.72
N ALA A 320 7.27 29.26 10.11
CA ALA A 320 7.09 30.72 10.24
C ALA A 320 6.73 31.39 8.89
N SER A 321 7.17 30.83 7.76
CA SER A 321 6.79 31.31 6.43
C SER A 321 5.32 31.04 6.05
N LYS A 322 4.56 30.30 6.89
CA LYS A 322 3.17 29.90 6.64
C LYS A 322 2.34 29.96 7.94
N PRO A 323 2.25 31.12 8.60
CA PRO A 323 1.66 31.23 9.94
C PRO A 323 0.19 30.80 9.99
N ASP A 324 -0.57 31.06 8.92
CA ASP A 324 -2.01 30.76 8.83
C ASP A 324 -2.32 29.31 8.43
N LYS A 325 -1.32 28.43 8.40
CA LYS A 325 -1.48 27.04 7.98
C LYS A 325 -0.89 26.08 8.99
N THR A 326 -1.65 25.07 9.37
CA THR A 326 -1.13 23.89 10.06
C THR A 326 -0.27 23.07 9.10
N ILE A 327 0.99 22.87 9.47
CA ILE A 327 1.96 22.07 8.72
C ILE A 327 1.99 20.66 9.30
N ARG A 328 1.74 19.65 8.46
CA ARG A 328 1.95 18.25 8.80
C ARG A 328 3.31 17.80 8.30
N LEU A 329 4.19 17.42 9.22
CA LEU A 329 5.56 17.02 8.93
C LEU A 329 5.86 15.70 9.66
N GLY A 330 6.59 14.77 9.05
CA GLY A 330 7.07 13.63 9.83
C GLY A 330 8.26 12.90 9.24
N SER A 331 8.91 12.11 10.09
CA SER A 331 10.24 11.55 9.85
C SER A 331 10.25 10.16 9.21
N GLY A 332 9.09 9.53 8.99
CA GLY A 332 9.00 8.11 8.64
C GLY A 332 8.96 7.75 7.14
N GLU A 333 9.51 8.59 6.26
CA GLU A 333 9.55 8.29 4.80
C GLU A 333 10.74 7.38 4.48
N PHE A 334 11.96 7.84 4.76
CA PHE A 334 13.19 7.11 4.42
C PHE A 334 13.73 6.26 5.57
N VAL A 335 13.09 6.33 6.74
CA VAL A 335 13.42 5.56 7.93
C VAL A 335 12.14 5.13 8.64
N ASP A 336 12.25 4.15 9.55
CA ASP A 336 11.22 3.94 10.58
C ASP A 336 11.54 4.85 11.77
N SER A 337 10.64 5.78 12.14
CA SER A 337 10.95 6.85 13.10
C SER A 337 11.39 6.34 14.48
N ILE A 338 10.96 5.14 14.89
CA ILE A 338 11.36 4.53 16.17
C ILE A 338 12.45 3.48 15.94
N GLY A 339 12.35 2.68 14.87
CA GLY A 339 13.39 1.72 14.52
C GLY A 339 14.77 2.39 14.33
N PHE A 340 14.79 3.62 13.82
CA PHE A 340 16.01 4.39 13.59
C PHE A 340 16.71 4.86 14.88
N GLU A 341 16.04 4.82 16.04
CA GLU A 341 16.65 5.20 17.33
C GLU A 341 17.73 4.21 17.80
N LYS A 342 17.77 3.03 17.17
CA LYS A 342 18.90 2.10 17.31
C LYS A 342 20.23 2.75 16.93
N ILE A 343 20.23 3.75 16.05
CA ILE A 343 21.44 4.48 15.65
C ILE A 343 21.71 5.64 16.61
N ALA A 344 20.74 6.54 16.80
CA ALA A 344 20.89 7.73 17.66
C ALA A 344 19.52 8.20 18.19
N PRO A 345 19.45 8.95 19.31
CA PRO A 345 18.18 9.34 19.96
C PRO A 345 17.49 10.51 19.24
N TYR A 346 17.10 10.31 17.99
CA TYR A 346 16.50 11.35 17.15
C TYR A 346 15.20 11.91 17.73
N ASN A 347 14.35 11.08 18.35
CA ASN A 347 13.08 11.56 18.88
C ASN A 347 13.29 12.42 20.13
N GLU A 348 14.25 12.09 20.99
CA GLU A 348 14.64 12.91 22.15
C GLU A 348 15.11 14.31 21.71
N LEU A 349 15.88 14.38 20.61
CA LEU A 349 16.37 15.66 20.09
C LEU A 349 15.28 16.47 19.36
N LEU A 350 14.37 15.80 18.65
CA LEU A 350 13.41 16.46 17.76
C LEU A 350 12.09 16.80 18.44
N ILE A 351 11.51 15.90 19.23
CA ILE A 351 10.14 16.06 19.76
C ILE A 351 10.02 17.29 20.65
N PRO A 352 10.86 17.49 21.69
CA PRO A 352 10.77 18.66 22.55
C PRO A 352 11.01 19.97 21.81
N ALA A 353 11.88 19.97 20.78
CA ALA A 353 12.20 21.17 20.03
C ALA A 353 11.09 21.54 19.01
N LEU A 354 10.55 20.55 18.30
CA LEU A 354 9.53 20.75 17.27
C LEU A 354 8.14 20.95 17.87
N SER A 355 7.85 20.38 19.05
CA SER A 355 6.58 20.55 19.75
C SER A 355 6.34 21.98 20.26
N GLN A 356 7.34 22.86 20.22
CA GLN A 356 7.22 24.27 20.57
C GLN A 356 6.74 25.15 19.40
N ILE A 357 6.66 24.59 18.18
CA ILE A 357 6.28 25.35 16.97
C ILE A 357 4.74 25.36 16.85
N PRO A 358 4.06 26.51 16.97
CA PRO A 358 2.59 26.55 17.15
C PRO A 358 1.78 25.95 16.00
N ASN A 359 2.21 26.18 14.76
CA ASN A 359 1.49 25.70 13.57
C ASN A 359 2.05 24.38 13.02
N LEU A 360 2.85 23.64 13.80
CA LEU A 360 3.40 22.34 13.41
C LEU A 360 2.66 21.19 14.09
N LEU A 361 2.26 20.19 13.31
CA LEU A 361 2.01 18.85 13.79
C LEU A 361 3.13 17.94 13.30
N PHE A 362 3.94 17.45 14.24
CA PHE A 362 4.99 16.48 13.94
C PHE A 362 4.47 15.05 14.05
N GLU A 363 4.80 14.20 13.09
CA GLU A 363 4.36 12.80 13.03
C GLU A 363 5.57 11.85 13.10
N VAL A 364 5.54 10.98 14.11
CA VAL A 364 6.42 9.81 14.24
C VAL A 364 5.69 8.63 13.62
N LYS A 365 6.22 8.00 12.56
CA LYS A 365 5.60 6.80 11.94
C LYS A 365 6.45 5.58 12.18
N THR A 366 5.81 4.48 12.57
CA THR A 366 6.55 3.26 12.90
C THR A 366 5.78 1.95 12.67
N LYS A 367 6.52 0.85 12.56
CA LYS A 367 6.07 -0.55 12.74
C LYS A 367 6.64 -1.19 14.01
N SER A 368 7.35 -0.43 14.85
CA SER A 368 7.97 -0.86 16.10
C SER A 368 7.04 -0.59 17.30
N ALA A 369 7.09 -1.47 18.29
CA ALA A 369 6.45 -1.37 19.59
C ALA A 369 7.39 -0.81 20.67
N LYS A 370 8.66 -0.52 20.33
CA LYS A 370 9.70 -0.03 21.25
C LYS A 370 9.55 1.46 21.54
N ILE A 371 8.50 1.81 22.27
CA ILE A 371 8.08 3.20 22.47
C ILE A 371 8.53 3.78 23.82
N ASP A 372 9.34 3.07 24.62
CA ASP A 372 9.62 3.46 26.01
C ASP A 372 10.26 4.85 26.12
N ASP A 373 11.30 5.10 25.32
CA ASP A 373 12.03 6.38 25.29
C ASP A 373 11.16 7.56 24.78
N LEU A 374 10.06 7.24 24.09
CA LEU A 374 9.11 8.22 23.56
C LEU A 374 8.15 8.74 24.65
N LEU A 375 7.74 7.89 25.60
CA LEU A 375 6.58 8.16 26.46
C LEU A 375 6.75 9.35 27.41
N SER A 376 7.98 9.68 27.79
CA SER A 376 8.27 10.77 28.73
C SER A 376 8.60 12.11 28.06
N LEU A 377 8.62 12.17 26.72
CA LEU A 377 9.04 13.37 26.00
C LEU A 377 7.96 14.45 25.99
N GLU A 378 8.37 15.71 26.14
CA GLU A 378 7.47 16.86 26.09
C GLU A 378 6.95 17.11 24.66
N HIS A 379 5.72 16.66 24.40
CA HIS A 379 5.13 16.70 23.06
C HIS A 379 4.09 17.81 22.85
N ASN A 380 3.68 18.53 23.90
CA ASN A 380 2.75 19.67 23.86
C ASN A 380 1.46 19.45 23.04
N SER A 381 0.98 18.21 23.00
CA SER A 381 -0.12 17.77 22.10
C SER A 381 0.08 18.08 20.61
N ARG A 382 1.28 18.48 20.17
CA ARG A 382 1.68 18.80 18.78
C ARG A 382 2.45 17.68 18.09
N VAL A 383 2.47 16.49 18.70
CA VAL A 383 3.06 15.29 18.12
C VAL A 383 2.04 14.17 18.05
N ALA A 384 1.97 13.53 16.90
CA ALA A 384 1.19 12.32 16.68
C ALA A 384 2.12 11.12 16.51
N VAL A 385 1.78 10.00 17.15
CA VAL A 385 2.46 8.73 16.96
C VAL A 385 1.58 7.84 16.10
N SER A 386 2.11 7.44 14.96
CA SER A 386 1.38 6.72 13.94
C SER A 386 1.91 5.32 13.74
N PHE A 387 1.03 4.33 13.80
CA PHE A 387 1.38 2.93 13.61
C PHE A 387 0.94 2.45 12.23
N SER A 388 1.86 1.84 11.49
CA SER A 388 1.52 1.07 10.31
C SER A 388 0.88 -0.26 10.74
N LEU A 389 -0.34 -0.51 10.29
CA LEU A 389 -1.08 -1.73 10.59
C LEU A 389 -1.30 -2.57 9.33
N ASN A 390 -1.34 -3.88 9.53
CA ASN A 390 -1.70 -4.83 8.50
C ASN A 390 -2.40 -6.04 9.14
N SER A 391 -3.02 -6.86 8.29
CA SER A 391 -3.52 -8.16 8.75
C SER A 391 -2.38 -9.06 9.22
N ARG A 392 -2.66 -9.98 10.15
CA ARG A 392 -1.64 -10.90 10.68
C ARG A 392 -0.95 -11.70 9.58
N GLU A 393 -1.71 -12.15 8.59
CA GLU A 393 -1.17 -12.87 7.43
C GLU A 393 -0.12 -12.06 6.67
N VAL A 394 -0.38 -10.77 6.46
CA VAL A 394 0.57 -9.87 5.78
C VAL A 394 1.78 -9.60 6.66
N ILE A 395 1.58 -9.34 7.96
CA ILE A 395 2.70 -9.10 8.88
C ILE A 395 3.64 -10.32 8.89
N GLU A 396 3.10 -11.52 9.04
CA GLU A 396 3.88 -12.75 9.13
C GLU A 396 4.64 -13.08 7.83
N LYS A 397 4.07 -12.79 6.67
CA LYS A 397 4.64 -13.16 5.36
C LYS A 397 5.52 -12.07 4.75
N GLU A 398 5.18 -10.81 4.98
CA GLU A 398 5.71 -9.67 4.23
C GLU A 398 6.40 -8.63 5.12
N GLU A 399 6.27 -8.69 6.45
CA GLU A 399 6.87 -7.75 7.42
C GLU A 399 7.73 -8.49 8.48
N SER A 400 8.60 -9.41 8.06
CA SER A 400 9.26 -10.39 8.95
C SER A 400 10.07 -9.80 10.11
N GLU A 401 10.63 -8.61 9.96
CA GLU A 401 11.45 -7.93 10.98
C GLU A 401 10.68 -6.83 11.73
N ALA A 402 9.35 -6.75 11.54
CA ALA A 402 8.48 -5.83 12.24
C ALA A 402 7.88 -6.48 13.49
N ASP A 403 7.51 -5.67 14.48
CA ASP A 403 6.76 -6.16 15.65
C ASP A 403 5.35 -6.60 15.24
N LEU A 404 4.74 -7.50 16.00
CA LEU A 404 3.43 -8.08 15.67
C LEU A 404 2.29 -7.07 15.86
N LEU A 405 1.12 -7.38 15.28
CA LEU A 405 -0.06 -6.52 15.36
C LEU A 405 -0.44 -6.16 16.80
N ASP A 406 -0.49 -7.15 17.69
CA ASP A 406 -0.89 -6.91 19.08
C ASP A 406 0.15 -6.08 19.85
N GLU A 407 1.43 -6.24 19.53
CA GLU A 407 2.52 -5.44 20.10
C GLU A 407 2.40 -3.98 19.67
N ARG A 408 2.16 -3.72 18.38
CA ARG A 408 1.92 -2.37 17.85
C ARG A 408 0.67 -1.72 18.46
N LEU A 409 -0.43 -2.46 18.62
CA LEU A 409 -1.65 -1.93 19.23
C LEU A 409 -1.51 -1.67 20.73
N LYS A 410 -0.78 -2.51 21.46
CA LYS A 410 -0.40 -2.25 22.86
C LYS A 410 0.47 -1.00 22.98
N ALA A 411 1.44 -0.83 22.09
CA ALA A 411 2.26 0.37 22.03
C ALA A 411 1.41 1.62 21.72
N ALA A 412 0.48 1.54 20.77
CA ALA A 412 -0.46 2.61 20.46
C ALA A 412 -1.31 3.00 21.67
N LYS A 413 -1.82 2.02 22.42
CA LYS A 413 -2.51 2.27 23.69
C LYS A 413 -1.62 3.00 24.70
N ARG A 414 -0.36 2.58 24.87
CA ARG A 414 0.56 3.25 25.80
C ARG A 414 0.87 4.68 25.39
N CYS A 415 1.06 4.95 24.09
CA CYS A 415 1.22 6.31 23.58
C CYS A 415 -0.04 7.16 23.83
N GLN A 416 -1.24 6.60 23.64
CA GLN A 416 -2.50 7.27 23.97
C GLN A 416 -2.54 7.62 25.46
N ASP A 417 -2.21 6.66 26.33
CA ASP A 417 -2.25 6.84 27.78
C ASP A 417 -1.24 7.90 28.25
N ALA A 418 -0.16 8.13 27.48
CA ALA A 418 0.80 9.22 27.67
C ALA A 418 0.39 10.56 27.03
N GLY A 419 -0.80 10.65 26.41
CA GLY A 419 -1.34 11.91 25.88
C GLY A 419 -1.03 12.19 24.40
N TYR A 420 -0.36 11.28 23.70
CA TYR A 420 -0.16 11.41 22.25
C TYR A 420 -1.46 11.23 21.48
N LYS A 421 -1.60 11.98 20.38
CA LYS A 421 -2.57 11.67 19.34
C LYS A 421 -2.10 10.47 18.54
N ILE A 422 -3.02 9.57 18.18
CA ILE A 422 -2.67 8.32 17.49
C ILE A 422 -3.11 8.37 16.03
N GLY A 423 -2.20 8.08 15.12
CA GLY A 423 -2.52 7.85 13.72
C GLY A 423 -2.40 6.38 13.35
N PHE A 424 -3.16 5.94 12.35
CA PHE A 424 -2.98 4.61 11.77
C PHE A 424 -2.80 4.70 10.26
N HIS A 425 -1.87 3.90 9.73
CA HIS A 425 -1.64 3.80 8.29
C HIS A 425 -1.78 2.36 7.84
N PHE A 426 -2.75 2.12 6.97
CA PHE A 426 -2.84 0.92 6.17
C PHE A 426 -2.22 1.21 4.81
N ASP A 427 -0.90 1.39 4.78
CA ASP A 427 -0.14 1.70 3.56
C ASP A 427 1.11 0.81 3.51
N PRO A 428 1.05 -0.35 2.82
CA PRO A 428 -0.01 -0.77 1.91
C PRO A 428 -1.08 -1.70 2.51
N LEU A 429 -2.32 -1.53 2.06
CA LEU A 429 -3.30 -2.62 1.97
C LEU A 429 -2.85 -3.61 0.89
N ILE A 430 -2.82 -4.89 1.26
CA ILE A 430 -2.43 -6.02 0.41
C ILE A 430 -3.67 -6.86 0.10
N TYR A 431 -3.90 -7.13 -1.17
CA TYR A 431 -4.95 -8.05 -1.60
C TYR A 431 -4.42 -9.48 -1.54
N TYR A 432 -5.15 -10.36 -0.86
CA TYR A 432 -4.85 -11.79 -0.75
C TYR A 432 -6.15 -12.55 -0.48
N LYS A 433 -6.13 -13.88 -0.51
CA LYS A 433 -7.34 -14.67 -0.20
C LYS A 433 -7.81 -14.40 1.23
N ASP A 434 -9.11 -14.17 1.42
CA ASP A 434 -9.71 -13.92 2.75
C ASP A 434 -9.29 -12.58 3.40
N TRP A 435 -8.74 -11.64 2.62
CA TRP A 435 -8.34 -10.31 3.09
C TRP A 435 -9.46 -9.55 3.83
N GLU A 436 -10.72 -9.67 3.42
CA GLU A 436 -11.85 -8.98 4.05
C GLU A 436 -11.94 -9.33 5.54
N GLN A 437 -11.87 -10.61 5.86
CA GLN A 437 -11.90 -11.10 7.23
C GLN A 437 -10.61 -10.70 7.98
N GLY A 438 -9.45 -10.90 7.35
CA GLY A 438 -8.17 -10.59 7.97
C GLY A 438 -8.01 -9.11 8.33
N TYR A 439 -8.51 -8.18 7.52
CA TYR A 439 -8.53 -6.76 7.88
C TYR A 439 -9.67 -6.39 8.82
N LYS A 440 -10.83 -7.07 8.77
CA LYS A 440 -11.87 -6.87 9.78
C LYS A 440 -11.34 -7.13 11.18
N GLU A 441 -10.60 -8.23 11.37
CA GLU A 441 -9.96 -8.55 12.66
C GLU A 441 -8.99 -7.47 13.13
N VAL A 442 -8.25 -6.83 12.21
CA VAL A 442 -7.37 -5.70 12.56
C VAL A 442 -8.18 -4.52 13.09
N ILE A 443 -9.29 -4.18 12.43
CA ILE A 443 -10.16 -3.08 12.86
C ILE A 443 -10.82 -3.39 14.21
N ASP A 444 -11.34 -4.61 14.37
CA ASP A 444 -11.94 -5.05 15.63
C ASP A 444 -10.92 -4.92 16.78
N MET A 445 -9.70 -5.45 16.59
CA MET A 445 -8.62 -5.33 17.57
C MET A 445 -8.23 -3.88 17.81
N LEU A 446 -8.10 -3.05 16.77
CA LEU A 446 -7.73 -1.63 16.91
C LEU A 446 -8.64 -0.93 17.93
N PHE A 447 -9.95 -1.13 17.82
CA PHE A 447 -10.94 -0.51 18.70
C PHE A 447 -11.06 -1.18 20.08
N GLU A 448 -10.45 -2.34 20.31
CA GLU A 448 -10.26 -2.90 21.66
C GLU A 448 -9.15 -2.16 22.43
N TYR A 449 -8.13 -1.63 21.74
CA TYR A 449 -6.95 -1.02 22.36
C TYR A 449 -7.01 0.51 22.42
N VAL A 450 -7.56 1.17 21.40
CA VAL A 450 -7.49 2.62 21.23
C VAL A 450 -8.88 3.23 21.15
N GLU A 451 -9.11 4.27 21.93
CA GLU A 451 -10.40 4.96 21.98
C GLU A 451 -10.60 5.82 20.73
N PRO A 452 -11.77 5.78 20.05
CA PRO A 452 -12.03 6.54 18.82
C PRO A 452 -11.66 8.03 18.88
N LYS A 453 -11.92 8.71 20.01
CA LYS A 453 -11.64 10.15 20.20
C LYS A 453 -10.15 10.50 20.20
N ASN A 454 -9.26 9.52 20.42
CA ASN A 454 -7.82 9.72 20.45
C ASN A 454 -7.16 9.42 19.10
N ILE A 455 -7.92 8.88 18.15
CA ILE A 455 -7.47 8.61 16.79
C ILE A 455 -7.54 9.91 15.98
N ALA A 456 -6.38 10.44 15.60
CA ALA A 456 -6.29 11.65 14.80
C ALA A 456 -6.67 11.39 13.33
N TRP A 457 -6.28 10.25 12.77
CA TRP A 457 -6.66 9.81 11.43
C TRP A 457 -6.37 8.34 11.19
N ILE A 458 -7.03 7.79 10.18
CA ILE A 458 -6.68 6.52 9.56
C ILE A 458 -6.44 6.77 8.06
N SER A 459 -5.25 6.42 7.56
CA SER A 459 -4.94 6.47 6.14
C SER A 459 -5.08 5.09 5.51
N LEU A 460 -5.68 5.04 4.32
CA LEU A 460 -5.80 3.81 3.53
C LEU A 460 -5.06 3.99 2.19
N GLY A 461 -4.03 3.20 1.94
CA GLY A 461 -3.29 3.19 0.68
C GLY A 461 -3.14 1.77 0.19
N ALA A 462 -3.59 1.45 -1.03
CA ALA A 462 -3.37 0.12 -1.60
C ALA A 462 -1.92 -0.04 -2.10
N LEU A 463 -1.45 -1.29 -2.17
CA LEU A 463 -0.13 -1.61 -2.71
C LEU A 463 0.09 -0.94 -4.06
N ARG A 464 1.20 -0.19 -4.13
CA ARG A 464 1.65 0.47 -5.34
C ARG A 464 3.17 0.55 -5.37
N PHE A 465 3.76 0.39 -6.54
CA PHE A 465 5.21 0.46 -6.70
C PHE A 465 5.66 0.83 -8.11
N ASN A 466 6.88 1.36 -8.24
CA ASN A 466 7.49 1.55 -9.55
C ASN A 466 7.68 0.19 -10.24
N LYS A 467 7.39 0.07 -11.54
CA LYS A 467 7.58 -1.17 -12.33
C LYS A 467 8.96 -1.80 -12.12
N ALA A 468 10.00 -0.98 -11.98
CA ALA A 468 11.38 -1.44 -11.74
C ALA A 468 11.58 -2.15 -10.39
N LEU A 469 10.68 -1.96 -9.41
CA LEU A 469 10.72 -2.68 -8.14
C LEU A 469 10.32 -4.15 -8.27
N LYS A 470 9.47 -4.51 -9.25
CA LYS A 470 9.02 -5.89 -9.45
C LYS A 470 10.18 -6.89 -9.55
N PRO A 471 11.17 -6.74 -10.47
CA PRO A 471 12.29 -7.67 -10.56
C PRO A 471 13.18 -7.68 -9.32
N ILE A 472 13.28 -6.56 -8.57
CA ILE A 472 14.02 -6.50 -7.31
C ILE A 472 13.35 -7.39 -6.27
N ILE A 473 12.02 -7.28 -6.12
CA ILE A 473 11.25 -8.13 -5.20
C ILE A 473 11.32 -9.59 -5.64
N GLN A 474 11.19 -9.90 -6.93
CA GLN A 474 11.29 -11.27 -7.45
C GLN A 474 12.63 -11.94 -7.08
N LYS A 475 13.73 -11.18 -7.18
CA LYS A 475 15.07 -11.65 -6.85
C LYS A 475 15.28 -11.77 -5.34
N LYS A 476 14.91 -10.74 -4.58
CA LYS A 476 15.19 -10.64 -3.14
C LYS A 476 14.24 -11.48 -2.29
N PHE A 477 12.98 -11.60 -2.72
CA PHE A 477 11.89 -12.25 -1.99
C PHE A 477 11.10 -13.22 -2.89
N PRO A 478 11.72 -14.33 -3.37
CA PRO A 478 11.11 -15.23 -4.36
C PRO A 478 9.85 -15.96 -3.84
N LYS A 479 9.59 -15.95 -2.54
CA LYS A 479 8.38 -16.50 -1.92
C LYS A 479 7.21 -15.53 -1.87
N SER A 480 7.46 -14.23 -1.99
CA SER A 480 6.38 -13.23 -1.98
C SER A 480 5.51 -13.38 -3.21
N ARG A 481 4.21 -13.11 -3.07
CA ARG A 481 3.21 -13.22 -4.14
C ARG A 481 2.49 -11.90 -4.46
N ILE A 482 2.63 -10.91 -3.59
CA ILE A 482 1.87 -9.65 -3.60
C ILE A 482 2.01 -8.83 -4.90
N ILE A 483 3.10 -9.02 -5.65
CA ILE A 483 3.40 -8.31 -6.90
C ILE A 483 2.73 -8.93 -8.14
N TYR A 484 2.07 -10.08 -8.01
CA TYR A 484 1.50 -10.85 -9.13
C TYR A 484 -0.02 -10.73 -9.25
N GLU A 485 -0.67 -10.10 -8.26
CA GLU A 485 -2.09 -9.79 -8.31
C GLU A 485 -2.46 -8.92 -9.52
N GLU A 486 -3.75 -8.67 -9.74
CA GLU A 486 -4.23 -7.86 -10.87
C GLU A 486 -3.83 -6.38 -10.72
N MET A 487 -2.60 -6.09 -11.15
CA MET A 487 -1.95 -4.78 -11.03
C MET A 487 -1.80 -4.12 -12.39
N VAL A 488 -2.22 -2.88 -12.49
CA VAL A 488 -2.18 -2.08 -13.72
C VAL A 488 -1.38 -0.80 -13.49
N PRO A 489 -0.75 -0.24 -14.54
CA PRO A 489 -0.15 1.09 -14.47
C PRO A 489 -1.20 2.16 -14.17
N GLY A 490 -0.99 2.91 -13.10
CA GLY A 490 -1.75 4.12 -12.81
C GLY A 490 -1.37 5.30 -13.71
N LEU A 491 -2.06 6.43 -13.53
CA LEU A 491 -1.78 7.70 -14.21
C LEU A 491 -0.36 8.24 -13.97
N ASP A 492 0.30 7.77 -12.90
CA ASP A 492 1.68 8.10 -12.53
C ASP A 492 2.72 7.05 -12.96
N GLY A 493 2.29 6.04 -13.72
CA GLY A 493 3.14 4.96 -14.21
C GLY A 493 3.50 3.89 -13.18
N LYS A 494 3.13 4.06 -11.90
CA LYS A 494 3.32 3.03 -10.87
C LYS A 494 2.32 1.90 -11.09
N LEU A 495 2.73 0.66 -10.83
CA LEU A 495 1.80 -0.46 -10.75
C LEU A 495 1.00 -0.32 -9.46
N ARG A 496 -0.31 -0.58 -9.54
CA ARG A 496 -1.28 -0.54 -8.45
C ARG A 496 -2.39 -1.53 -8.76
N TYR A 497 -3.11 -2.03 -7.75
CA TYR A 497 -4.25 -2.91 -8.01
C TYR A 497 -5.26 -2.24 -8.96
N PHE A 498 -5.93 -3.03 -9.80
CA PHE A 498 -7.01 -2.52 -10.63
C PHE A 498 -8.07 -1.80 -9.77
N VAL A 499 -8.60 -0.68 -10.26
CA VAL A 499 -9.43 0.24 -9.47
C VAL A 499 -10.62 -0.43 -8.78
N ALA A 500 -11.22 -1.46 -9.38
CA ALA A 500 -12.31 -2.22 -8.78
C ALA A 500 -11.88 -2.95 -7.49
N ILE A 501 -10.66 -3.51 -7.46
CA ILE A 501 -10.08 -4.15 -6.27
C ILE A 501 -9.87 -3.09 -5.19
N ARG A 502 -9.21 -1.97 -5.55
CA ARG A 502 -8.94 -0.87 -4.61
C ARG A 502 -10.23 -0.30 -4.02
N LYS A 503 -11.25 -0.07 -4.85
CA LYS A 503 -12.57 0.40 -4.43
C LYS A 503 -13.18 -0.52 -3.38
N LYS A 504 -13.21 -1.83 -3.65
CA LYS A 504 -13.75 -2.83 -2.70
C LYS A 504 -12.93 -2.89 -1.41
N MET A 505 -11.60 -2.82 -1.49
CA MET A 505 -10.73 -2.76 -0.32
C MET A 505 -11.01 -1.54 0.55
N PHE A 506 -11.01 -0.35 -0.05
CA PHE A 506 -11.23 0.89 0.67
C PHE A 506 -12.64 1.00 1.25
N SER A 507 -13.68 0.62 0.48
CA SER A 507 -15.06 0.68 0.98
C SER A 507 -15.26 -0.27 2.17
N THR A 508 -14.75 -1.50 2.07
CA THR A 508 -14.89 -2.51 3.13
C THR A 508 -14.21 -2.04 4.42
N LEU A 509 -12.98 -1.52 4.35
CA LEU A 509 -12.30 -1.02 5.55
C LEU A 509 -12.95 0.24 6.11
N ASN A 510 -13.38 1.17 5.25
CA ASN A 510 -14.05 2.37 5.71
C ASN A 510 -15.40 2.04 6.38
N GLU A 511 -16.17 1.10 5.83
CA GLU A 511 -17.40 0.58 6.45
C GLU A 511 -17.12 -0.06 7.81
N ASN A 512 -16.09 -0.91 7.91
CA ASN A 512 -15.67 -1.51 9.18
C ASN A 512 -15.30 -0.43 10.21
N ILE A 513 -14.48 0.56 9.85
CA ILE A 513 -14.10 1.67 10.74
C ILE A 513 -15.34 2.47 11.17
N ARG A 514 -16.21 2.82 10.22
CA ARG A 514 -17.42 3.62 10.48
C ARG A 514 -18.47 2.90 11.32
N SER A 515 -18.42 1.57 11.39
CA SER A 515 -19.26 0.79 12.30
C SER A 515 -18.92 1.03 13.78
N TYR A 516 -17.67 1.42 14.08
CA TYR A 516 -17.22 1.79 15.42
C TYR A 516 -17.32 3.30 15.68
N SER A 517 -16.90 4.14 14.73
CA SER A 517 -17.05 5.59 14.85
C SER A 517 -17.10 6.30 13.50
N LYS A 518 -18.09 7.19 13.35
CA LYS A 518 -18.27 8.02 12.15
C LYS A 518 -17.40 9.27 12.13
N ASP A 519 -16.88 9.65 13.30
CA ASP A 519 -16.14 10.90 13.51
C ASP A 519 -14.65 10.76 13.18
N ILE A 520 -14.16 9.53 13.01
CA ILE A 520 -12.76 9.28 12.67
C ILE A 520 -12.46 9.73 11.25
N PRO A 521 -11.43 10.58 11.05
CA PRO A 521 -11.01 10.99 9.72
C PRO A 521 -10.35 9.84 8.97
N VAL A 522 -11.01 9.33 7.93
CA VAL A 522 -10.47 8.29 7.03
C VAL A 522 -10.19 8.89 5.66
N TYR A 523 -8.94 8.88 5.21
CA TYR A 523 -8.56 9.38 3.88
C TYR A 523 -7.79 8.35 3.06
N LEU A 524 -7.82 8.49 1.73
CA LEU A 524 -7.05 7.63 0.83
C LEU A 524 -5.67 8.22 0.51
N CYS A 525 -4.62 7.42 0.69
CA CYS A 525 -3.24 7.82 0.40
C CYS A 525 -2.90 7.58 -1.07
N MET A 526 -2.51 8.65 -1.77
CA MET A 526 -2.14 8.64 -3.19
C MET A 526 -3.26 8.12 -4.11
N GLU A 527 -4.51 8.55 -3.87
CA GLU A 527 -5.65 8.17 -4.69
C GLU A 527 -6.41 9.36 -5.31
N GLY A 528 -7.24 9.05 -6.31
CA GLY A 528 -8.12 10.02 -6.95
C GLY A 528 -9.20 10.54 -5.99
N LYS A 529 -9.63 11.78 -6.20
CA LYS A 529 -10.67 12.42 -5.38
C LYS A 529 -11.99 11.67 -5.53
N GLU A 530 -12.33 11.31 -6.75
CA GLU A 530 -13.55 10.61 -7.12
C GLU A 530 -13.66 9.27 -6.41
N LEU A 531 -12.57 8.48 -6.39
CA LEU A 531 -12.53 7.21 -5.67
C LEU A 531 -12.71 7.40 -4.16
N ALA A 532 -12.09 8.43 -3.57
CA ALA A 532 -12.26 8.72 -2.14
C ALA A 532 -13.72 9.05 -1.80
N GLU A 533 -14.38 9.89 -2.62
CA GLU A 533 -15.80 10.22 -2.45
C GLU A 533 -16.69 8.99 -2.61
N GLU A 534 -16.44 8.14 -3.62
CA GLU A 534 -17.23 6.94 -3.88
C GLU A 534 -17.19 5.91 -2.74
N VAL A 535 -16.08 5.82 -2.00
CA VAL A 535 -15.94 4.90 -0.86
C VAL A 535 -16.25 5.57 0.48
N GLY A 536 -16.70 6.82 0.48
CA GLY A 536 -17.04 7.58 1.69
C GLY A 536 -15.82 7.98 2.53
N ALA A 537 -14.64 8.05 1.96
CA ALA A 537 -13.45 8.62 2.59
C ALA A 537 -13.44 10.15 2.43
N ILE A 538 -12.85 10.87 3.37
CA ILE A 538 -12.72 12.31 3.25
C ILE A 538 -11.62 12.67 2.23
N PRO A 539 -11.73 13.81 1.53
CA PRO A 539 -10.64 14.32 0.71
C PRO A 539 -9.37 14.49 1.56
N ALA A 540 -8.22 14.03 1.08
CA ALA A 540 -6.97 14.06 1.84
C ALA A 540 -6.56 15.46 2.34
N LEU A 541 -6.91 16.52 1.60
CA LEU A 541 -6.67 17.92 1.97
C LEU A 541 -7.60 18.43 3.09
N ALA A 542 -8.77 17.80 3.25
CA ALA A 542 -9.71 18.17 4.30
C ALA A 542 -9.18 17.81 5.70
N LEU A 543 -8.17 16.93 5.78
CA LEU A 543 -7.58 16.52 7.05
C LEU A 543 -7.04 17.73 7.84
N ILE A 544 -6.39 18.68 7.16
CA ILE A 544 -5.73 19.84 7.79
C ILE A 544 -6.75 20.79 8.44
N ASN A 545 -8.01 20.78 7.97
CA ASN A 545 -9.06 21.65 8.47
C ASN A 545 -9.90 21.02 9.60
N LEU A 546 -9.52 19.84 10.09
CA LEU A 546 -10.28 19.16 11.12
C LEU A 546 -10.00 19.74 12.51
N LYS A 547 -11.01 19.77 13.38
CA LYS A 547 -10.88 20.15 14.80
C LYS A 547 -9.87 19.28 15.59
N VAL A 548 -9.41 18.16 15.02
CA VAL A 548 -8.29 17.38 15.55
C VAL A 548 -7.01 18.23 15.70
N PHE A 549 -6.90 19.30 14.92
CA PHE A 549 -5.76 20.22 14.87
C PHE A 549 -6.03 21.56 15.57
N SER A 550 -7.21 21.78 16.16
CA SER A 550 -7.43 22.93 17.03
C SER A 550 -6.83 22.59 18.39
N PHE A 551 -5.56 22.95 18.56
CA PHE A 551 -4.91 22.96 19.86
C PHE A 551 -5.68 23.97 20.72
N SER A 552 -6.42 23.49 21.73
CA SER A 552 -7.02 24.38 22.72
C SER A 552 -5.87 24.97 23.53
N ASP A 553 -5.79 26.30 23.57
CA ASP A 553 -4.91 27.06 24.47
C ASP A 553 -5.52 27.03 25.90
N ASP A 554 -5.85 25.85 26.41
CA ASP A 554 -6.38 25.66 27.78
C ASP A 554 -5.25 25.43 28.79
#